data_AF-A0A3B8WSJ4-F1
#
_entry.id   AF-A0A3B8WSJ4-F1
#
_cell.length_a   1.000
_cell.length_b   1.000
_cell.length_c   1.000
_cell.angle_alpha   90.00
_cell.angle_beta   90.00
_cell.angle_gamma   90.00
#
_symmetry.space_group_name_H-M   'P 1'
#
loop_
_entity.id
_entity.type
_entity.pdbx_description
1 polymer ?
#
loop_
_entity_poly.entity_id
_entity_poly.type
_entity_poly.pdbx_seq_one_letter_code
_entity_poly.pdbx_strand_id
1 'polypeptide(L)'
;MITSKNARNLLNFILFQTGWLACVLYPGLATVGLILVFLGLHLALVSQQRFSELQFIGFGVVLGGLMDTFWFRTGVLALDSGEEVLAAPPWLIAIWAIFMTTLCHSLGWIGQRQWLPWALAPIAGPFPYWSA
;
A
#
# COMPACT_ATOMS: atom_id res chain seq x y z
N MET A 1 -12.62 -0.54 -18.86
CA MET A 1 -11.18 -0.18 -18.76
C MET A 1 -11.02 1.25 -19.24
N ILE A 2 -10.37 2.10 -18.43
CA ILE A 2 -10.16 3.51 -18.77
C ILE A 2 -9.02 3.62 -19.80
N THR A 3 -9.28 4.27 -20.94
CA THR A 3 -8.30 4.42 -22.03
C THR A 3 -7.25 5.50 -21.73
N SER A 4 -7.66 6.60 -21.11
CA SER A 4 -6.76 7.71 -20.73
C SER A 4 -5.79 7.31 -19.62
N LYS A 5 -4.48 7.50 -19.86
CA LYS A 5 -3.42 7.26 -18.87
C LYS A 5 -3.55 8.19 -17.66
N ASN A 6 -3.85 9.46 -17.89
CA ASN A 6 -3.95 10.45 -16.81
C ASN A 6 -5.15 10.14 -15.91
N ALA A 7 -6.29 9.77 -16.49
CA ALA A 7 -7.47 9.39 -15.72
C ALA A 7 -7.23 8.13 -14.87
N ARG A 8 -6.49 7.15 -15.41
CA ARG A 8 -6.07 5.95 -14.67
C ARG A 8 -5.17 6.29 -13.47
N ASN A 9 -4.17 7.13 -13.70
CA ASN A 9 -3.25 7.55 -12.62
C ASN A 9 -3.99 8.36 -11.55
N LEU A 10 -4.91 9.24 -11.95
CA LEU A 10 -5.73 10.01 -11.01
C LEU A 10 -6.65 9.11 -10.18
N LEU A 11 -7.37 8.18 -10.82
CA LEU A 11 -8.23 7.23 -10.11
C LEU A 11 -7.43 6.36 -9.14
N ASN A 12 -6.30 5.83 -9.59
CA ASN A 12 -5.41 5.03 -8.74
C ASN A 12 -4.90 5.85 -7.53
N PHE A 13 -4.51 7.10 -7.74
CA PHE A 13 -4.11 8.00 -6.66
C PHE A 13 -5.24 8.21 -5.66
N ILE A 14 -6.46 8.50 -6.13
CA ILE A 14 -7.62 8.71 -5.25
C ILE A 14 -7.93 7.45 -4.44
N LEU A 15 -7.95 6.28 -5.08
CA LEU A 15 -8.19 5.00 -4.39
C LEU A 15 -7.13 4.75 -3.32
N PHE A 16 -5.85 4.98 -3.64
CA PHE A 16 -4.76 4.81 -2.68
C PHE A 16 -4.91 5.76 -1.49
N GLN A 17 -5.07 7.07 -1.72
CA GLN A 17 -5.14 8.05 -0.64
C GLN A 17 -6.34 7.84 0.27
N THR A 18 -7.51 7.53 -0.32
CA THR A 18 -8.72 7.25 0.45
C THR A 18 -8.61 5.95 1.24
N GLY A 19 -8.05 4.89 0.63
CA GLY A 19 -7.87 3.60 1.29
C GLY A 19 -6.83 3.67 2.41
N TRP A 20 -5.69 4.31 2.17
CA TRP A 20 -4.66 4.53 3.17
C TRP A 20 -5.21 5.33 4.37
N LEU A 21 -5.87 6.47 4.12
CA LEU A 21 -6.44 7.30 5.17
C LEU A 21 -7.51 6.54 5.96
N ALA A 22 -8.35 5.75 5.29
CA ALA A 22 -9.35 4.92 5.97
C ALA A 22 -8.69 3.91 6.91
N CYS A 23 -7.65 3.20 6.46
CA CYS A 23 -6.92 2.25 7.30
C CYS A 23 -6.26 2.90 8.52
N VAL A 24 -5.71 4.11 8.37
CA VAL A 24 -5.07 4.86 9.47
C VAL A 24 -6.10 5.37 10.48
N LEU A 25 -7.20 5.96 10.02
CA LEU A 25 -8.23 6.52 10.91
C LEU A 25 -9.12 5.47 11.57
N TYR A 26 -9.35 4.34 10.88
CA TYR A 26 -10.26 3.29 11.33
C TYR A 26 -9.58 1.91 11.20
N PRO A 27 -8.51 1.64 11.98
CA PRO A 27 -7.80 0.37 11.90
C PRO A 27 -8.72 -0.78 12.27
N GLY A 28 -8.81 -1.81 11.40
CA GLY A 28 -9.64 -2.97 11.67
C GLY A 28 -10.01 -3.79 10.43
N LEU A 29 -10.81 -4.84 10.63
CA LEU A 29 -11.21 -5.74 9.53
C LEU A 29 -12.14 -5.07 8.52
N ALA A 30 -12.93 -4.07 8.95
CA ALA A 30 -13.80 -3.32 8.05
C ALA A 30 -13.01 -2.58 6.96
N THR A 31 -11.88 -1.96 7.32
CA THR A 31 -11.02 -1.25 6.36
C THR A 31 -10.25 -2.22 5.47
N VAL A 32 -9.88 -3.41 5.96
CA VAL A 32 -9.39 -4.50 5.08
C VAL A 32 -10.42 -4.83 3.99
N GLY A 33 -11.69 -4.99 4.36
CA GLY A 33 -12.78 -5.21 3.40
C GLY A 33 -12.90 -4.09 2.37
N LEU A 34 -12.81 -2.83 2.82
CA LEU A 34 -12.80 -1.66 1.93
C LEU A 34 -11.62 -1.69 0.95
N ILE A 35 -10.42 -2.02 1.41
CA ILE A 35 -9.24 -2.13 0.54
C ILE A 35 -9.42 -3.23 -0.50
N LEU A 36 -10.01 -4.37 -0.14
CA LEU A 36 -10.31 -5.44 -1.11
C LEU A 36 -11.27 -4.96 -2.20
N VAL A 37 -12.28 -4.14 -1.83
CA VAL A 37 -13.17 -3.49 -2.81
C VAL A 37 -12.39 -2.54 -3.71
N PHE A 38 -11.53 -1.69 -3.15
CA PHE A 38 -10.71 -0.75 -3.92
C PHE A 38 -9.73 -1.45 -4.86
N LEU A 39 -9.13 -2.55 -4.40
CA LEU A 39 -8.27 -3.40 -5.21
C LEU A 39 -9.05 -4.02 -6.38
N GLY A 40 -10.27 -4.51 -6.12
CA GLY A 40 -11.17 -5.00 -7.17
C GLY A 40 -11.51 -3.91 -8.20
N LEU A 41 -11.85 -2.70 -7.75
CA LEU A 41 -12.12 -1.55 -8.62
C LEU A 41 -10.88 -1.16 -9.44
N HIS A 42 -9.70 -1.15 -8.83
CA HIS A 42 -8.44 -0.87 -9.51
C HIS A 42 -8.17 -1.89 -10.62
N LEU A 43 -8.26 -3.19 -10.31
CA LEU A 43 -8.05 -4.27 -11.29
C LEU A 43 -9.09 -4.25 -12.42
N ALA A 44 -10.33 -3.84 -12.13
CA ALA A 44 -11.39 -3.75 -13.13
C ALA A 44 -11.23 -2.54 -14.06
N LEU A 45 -10.93 -1.36 -13.50
CA LEU A 45 -11.04 -0.07 -14.19
C LEU A 45 -9.68 0.51 -14.65
N VAL A 46 -8.61 0.28 -13.90
CA VAL A 46 -7.30 0.90 -14.08
C VAL A 46 -6.32 -0.06 -14.76
N SER A 47 -6.21 -1.27 -14.21
CA SER A 47 -5.25 -2.29 -14.65
C SER A 47 -5.41 -2.65 -16.13
N GLN A 48 -4.28 -2.76 -16.83
CA GLN A 48 -4.23 -3.26 -18.21
C GLN A 48 -3.71 -4.71 -18.29
N GLN A 49 -2.98 -5.16 -17.26
CA GLN A 49 -2.34 -6.47 -17.20
C GLN A 49 -2.60 -7.10 -15.82
N ARG A 50 -3.86 -7.45 -15.59
CA ARG A 50 -4.38 -7.85 -14.27
C ARG A 50 -3.54 -8.93 -13.58
N PHE A 51 -3.12 -9.95 -14.32
CA PHE A 51 -2.38 -11.07 -13.73
C PHE A 51 -0.98 -10.69 -13.26
N SER A 52 -0.21 -10.01 -14.12
CA SER A 52 1.14 -9.54 -13.76
C SER A 52 1.10 -8.53 -12.62
N GLU A 53 0.12 -7.63 -12.64
CA GLU A 53 -0.07 -6.66 -11.57
C GLU A 53 -0.47 -7.31 -10.25
N LEU A 54 -1.35 -8.32 -10.29
CA LEU A 54 -1.72 -9.09 -9.10
C LEU A 54 -0.53 -9.85 -8.50
N GLN A 55 0.35 -10.42 -9.33
CA GLN A 55 1.59 -11.04 -8.87
C GLN A 55 2.51 -10.02 -8.19
N PHE A 56 2.66 -8.83 -8.78
CA PHE A 56 3.47 -7.75 -8.22
C PHE A 56 2.91 -7.25 -6.88
N ILE A 57 1.59 -7.06 -6.79
CA ILE A 57 0.90 -6.69 -5.56
C ILE A 57 1.10 -7.77 -4.51
N GLY A 58 0.90 -9.04 -4.86
CA GLY A 58 1.10 -10.18 -3.94
C GLY A 58 2.53 -10.23 -3.39
N PHE A 59 3.53 -10.02 -4.24
CA PHE A 59 4.93 -9.95 -3.81
C PHE A 59 5.17 -8.81 -2.81
N GLY A 60 4.66 -7.61 -3.10
CA GLY A 60 4.81 -6.46 -2.19
C GLY A 60 4.05 -6.61 -0.89
N VAL A 61 2.88 -7.25 -0.89
CA VAL A 61 2.11 -7.54 0.33
C VAL A 61 2.88 -8.50 1.24
N VAL A 62 3.48 -9.55 0.67
CA VAL A 62 4.28 -10.51 1.46
C VAL A 62 5.52 -9.82 2.02
N LEU A 63 6.28 -9.11 1.18
CA LEU A 63 7.52 -8.45 1.61
C LEU A 63 7.25 -7.34 2.64
N GLY A 64 6.23 -6.51 2.39
CA GLY A 64 5.79 -5.46 3.28
C GLY A 64 5.29 -5.99 4.63
N GLY A 65 4.43 -7.00 4.60
CA GLY A 65 3.94 -7.65 5.82
C GLY A 65 5.04 -8.31 6.64
N LEU A 66 6.03 -8.93 5.99
CA LEU A 66 7.22 -9.47 6.67
C LEU A 66 8.07 -8.34 7.29
N MET A 67 8.24 -7.23 6.58
CA MET A 67 9.00 -6.07 7.08
C MET A 67 8.33 -5.43 8.29
N ASP A 68 7.02 -5.18 8.23
CA ASP A 68 6.27 -4.63 9.37
C ASP A 68 6.30 -5.60 10.55
N THR A 69 6.10 -6.89 10.30
CA THR A 69 6.21 -7.92 11.34
C THR A 69 7.60 -7.92 11.99
N PHE A 70 8.66 -7.81 11.19
CA PHE A 70 10.02 -7.71 11.71
C PHE A 70 10.21 -6.46 12.59
N TRP A 71 9.65 -5.31 12.22
CA TRP A 71 9.71 -4.09 13.02
C TRP A 71 8.92 -4.20 14.33
N PHE A 72 7.74 -4.84 14.33
CA PHE A 72 7.03 -5.14 15.57
C PHE A 72 7.82 -6.09 16.48
N ARG A 73 8.45 -7.13 15.91
CA ARG A 73 9.23 -8.12 16.67
C ARG A 73 10.53 -7.56 17.25
N THR A 74 11.09 -6.52 16.65
CA THR A 74 12.28 -5.82 17.16
C THR A 74 11.93 -4.64 18.06
N GLY A 75 10.64 -4.34 18.26
CA GLY A 75 10.16 -3.23 19.09
C GLY A 75 10.35 -1.84 18.47
N VAL A 76 10.67 -1.77 17.16
CA VAL A 76 10.75 -0.50 16.42
C VAL A 76 9.35 0.09 16.22
N LEU A 77 8.35 -0.78 15.97
CA LEU A 77 6.94 -0.41 15.96
C LEU A 77 6.24 -1.03 17.18
N ALA A 78 5.27 -0.30 17.73
CA ALA A 78 4.40 -0.76 18.80
C ALA A 78 2.97 -0.28 18.56
N LEU A 79 1.99 -1.05 19.03
CA LEU A 79 0.61 -0.62 19.13
C LEU A 79 0.36 -0.09 20.55
N ASP A 80 -0.48 0.93 20.68
CA ASP A 80 -0.81 1.56 21.96
C ASP A 80 -1.45 0.60 22.98
N SER A 81 -1.96 -0.55 22.53
CA SER A 81 -2.54 -1.59 23.39
C SER A 81 -1.52 -2.30 24.28
N GLY A 82 -0.21 -2.15 24.01
CA GLY A 82 0.84 -2.83 24.76
C GLY A 82 0.89 -4.35 24.56
N GLU A 83 0.09 -4.88 23.63
CA GLU A 83 0.07 -6.31 23.30
C GLU A 83 1.30 -6.68 22.46
N GLU A 84 1.85 -7.87 22.72
CA GLU A 84 2.92 -8.42 21.89
C GLU A 84 2.38 -8.76 20.50
N VAL A 85 2.80 -7.99 19.50
CA VAL A 85 2.37 -8.17 18.11
C VAL A 85 3.22 -9.25 17.46
N LEU A 86 2.69 -10.47 17.40
CA LEU A 86 3.36 -11.60 16.75
C LEU A 86 3.48 -11.45 15.22
N ALA A 87 2.53 -10.75 14.61
CA ALA A 87 2.45 -10.48 13.18
C ALA A 87 1.78 -9.13 12.91
N ALA A 88 2.18 -8.45 11.83
CA ALA A 88 1.61 -7.16 11.45
C ALA A 88 0.07 -7.23 11.32
N PRO A 89 -0.67 -6.23 11.83
CA PRO A 89 -2.12 -6.22 11.76
C PRO A 89 -2.65 -6.31 10.31
N PRO A 90 -3.78 -6.99 10.06
CA PRO A 90 -4.31 -7.15 8.71
C PRO A 90 -4.57 -5.84 7.96
N TRP A 91 -5.00 -4.78 8.66
CA TRP A 91 -5.25 -3.47 8.05
C TRP A 91 -3.96 -2.79 7.57
N LEU A 92 -2.84 -3.00 8.27
CA LEU A 92 -1.53 -2.49 7.87
C LEU A 92 -1.00 -3.26 6.66
N ILE A 93 -1.17 -4.59 6.66
CA ILE A 93 -0.87 -5.43 5.49
C ILE A 93 -1.72 -5.00 4.28
N ALA A 94 -2.98 -4.62 4.49
CA ALA A 94 -3.85 -4.14 3.41
C ALA A 94 -3.36 -2.82 2.80
N ILE A 95 -2.71 -1.94 3.57
CA ILE A 95 -2.08 -0.73 3.03
C ILE A 95 -1.02 -1.10 1.98
N TRP A 96 -0.21 -2.13 2.20
CA TRP A 96 0.73 -2.62 1.20
C TRP A 96 0.04 -3.01 -0.10
N ALA A 97 -1.09 -3.71 -0.03
CA ALA A 97 -1.81 -4.15 -1.21
C ALA A 97 -2.22 -2.96 -2.11
N ILE A 98 -2.81 -1.92 -1.52
CA ILE A 98 -3.23 -0.75 -2.27
C ILE A 98 -2.05 0.15 -2.65
N PHE A 99 -0.99 0.23 -1.83
CA PHE A 99 0.25 0.94 -2.16
C PHE A 99 0.91 0.37 -3.41
N MET A 100 1.01 -0.97 -3.53
CA MET A 100 1.64 -1.61 -4.68
C MET A 100 0.97 -1.26 -6.01
N THR A 101 -0.34 -0.96 -6.01
CA THR A 101 -1.04 -0.49 -7.22
C THR A 101 -0.49 0.85 -7.74
N THR A 102 0.07 1.68 -6.86
CA THR A 102 0.58 3.02 -7.23
C THR A 102 1.89 2.94 -7.99
N LEU A 103 2.76 1.99 -7.66
CA LEU A 103 4.09 1.84 -8.26
C LEU A 103 4.01 1.47 -9.75
N CYS A 104 2.92 0.86 -10.21
CA CYS A 104 2.67 0.60 -11.63
C CYS A 104 1.96 1.77 -12.34
N HIS A 105 1.45 2.75 -11.60
CA HIS A 105 0.54 3.78 -12.09
C HIS A 105 0.94 5.19 -11.63
N SER A 106 0.29 5.71 -10.59
CA SER A 106 0.46 7.10 -10.12
C SER A 106 1.89 7.42 -9.68
N LEU A 107 2.62 6.42 -9.18
CA LEU A 107 4.04 6.48 -8.81
C LEU A 107 4.98 5.79 -9.80
N GLY A 108 4.49 5.32 -10.96
CA GLY A 108 5.32 4.61 -11.95
C GLY A 108 6.46 5.42 -12.55
N TRP A 109 6.48 6.74 -12.34
CA TRP A 109 7.60 7.60 -12.70
C TRP A 109 8.82 7.43 -11.79
N ILE A 110 8.64 6.96 -10.55
CA ILE A 110 9.75 6.69 -9.62
C ILE A 110 10.67 5.60 -10.20
N GLY A 111 10.09 4.55 -10.78
CA GLY A 111 10.85 3.46 -11.42
C GLY A 111 11.58 3.87 -12.71
N GLN A 112 11.27 5.04 -13.29
CA GLN A 112 11.93 5.51 -14.53
C GLN A 112 13.34 6.03 -14.27
N ARG A 113 13.70 6.37 -13.03
CA ARG A 113 15.04 6.80 -12.65
C ARG A 113 15.54 5.96 -11.48
N GLN A 114 16.60 5.18 -11.72
CA GLN A 114 17.12 4.20 -10.77
C GLN A 114 17.52 4.79 -9.40
N TRP A 115 17.85 6.08 -9.33
CA TRP A 115 18.24 6.75 -8.07
C TRP A 115 17.05 7.25 -7.24
N LEU A 116 15.87 7.44 -7.84
CA LEU A 116 14.70 8.02 -7.14
C LEU A 116 14.21 7.17 -5.96
N PRO A 117 14.11 5.82 -6.07
CA PRO A 117 13.74 5.00 -4.92
C PRO A 117 14.70 5.19 -3.73
N TRP A 118 16.01 5.29 -3.99
CA TRP A 118 17.02 5.46 -2.95
C TRP A 118 16.92 6.81 -2.24
N ALA A 119 16.46 7.85 -2.93
CA ALA A 119 16.27 9.18 -2.34
C ALA A 119 14.91 9.32 -1.65
N LEU A 120 13.83 8.81 -2.27
CA LEU A 120 12.47 9.05 -1.81
C LEU A 120 12.02 8.04 -0.74
N ALA A 121 12.34 6.76 -0.89
CA ALA A 121 11.85 5.74 0.04
C ALA A 121 12.29 5.95 1.49
N PRO A 122 13.54 6.38 1.79
CA PRO A 122 13.96 6.65 3.17
C PRO A 122 13.21 7.82 3.85
N ILE A 123 12.60 8.71 3.06
CA ILE A 123 11.86 9.86 3.58
C ILE A 123 10.36 9.55 3.61
N ALA A 124 9.83 9.08 2.48
CA ALA A 124 8.41 8.79 2.31
C ALA A 124 7.95 7.55 3.09
N GLY A 125 8.85 6.58 3.34
CA GLY A 125 8.54 5.36 4.09
C GLY A 125 8.28 5.61 5.58
N PRO A 126 9.17 6.30 6.31
CA PRO A 126 8.95 6.61 7.73
C PRO A 126 7.89 7.67 7.99
N PHE A 127 7.65 8.58 7.05
CA PHE A 127 6.76 9.74 7.24
C PHE A 127 5.33 9.37 7.69
N PRO A 128 4.64 8.36 7.11
CA PRO A 128 3.35 7.87 7.59
C PRO A 128 3.36 7.42 9.05
N TYR A 129 4.44 6.77 9.51
CA TYR A 129 4.56 6.29 10.88
C TYR A 129 4.83 7.42 11.88
N TRP A 130 5.49 8.50 11.45
CA TRP A 130 5.77 9.67 12.29
C TRP A 130 4.59 10.65 12.37
N SER A 131 3.70 10.65 11.38
CA SER A 131 2.57 11.59 11.29
C SER A 131 1.22 11.02 11.71
N ALA A 132 1.16 9.71 12.00
CA ALA A 132 0.02 9.03 12.61
C ALA A 132 0.09 9.13 14.14
#